data_AF-A0A938SGK7-F1
#
_entry.id   AF-A0A938SGK7-F1
#
_cell.length_a   1.000
_cell.length_b   1.000
_cell.length_c   1.000
_cell.angle_alpha   90.00
_cell.angle_beta   90.00
_cell.angle_gamma   90.00
#
_symmetry.space_group_name_H-M   'P 1'
#
loop_
_entity.id
_entity.type
_entity.pdbx_description
1 polymer ?
#
loop_
_entity_poly.entity_id
_entity_poly.type
_entity_poly.pdbx_seq_one_letter_code
_entity_poly.pdbx_strand_id
1 'polypeptide(L)'
;MHPCRDSRATLRPQPWTHAQIRAARMVVLAPLLEKRGLALRDRGAGNLELLEYKGLIVKASYWRWPERELAGNAIDFYTNVLGVSFHDAMHELLPSNTP
;
A
#
# COMPACT_ATOMS: atom_id res chain seq x y z
N MET A 1 -10.83 20.99 46.83
CA MET A 1 -11.01 19.81 45.96
C MET A 1 -11.97 20.19 44.84
N HIS A 2 -11.68 19.74 43.61
CA HIS A 2 -12.22 20.11 42.28
C HIS A 2 -11.49 21.28 41.58
N PRO A 3 -11.41 21.31 40.22
CA PRO A 3 -11.67 20.27 39.21
C PRO A 3 -10.61 20.20 38.08
N CYS A 4 -10.92 19.44 37.01
CA CYS A 4 -10.35 19.48 35.65
C CYS A 4 -9.07 18.69 35.35
N ARG A 5 -9.23 17.61 34.59
CA ARG A 5 -8.77 17.65 33.19
C ARG A 5 -9.63 16.74 32.30
N ASP A 6 -10.58 17.37 31.63
CA ASP A 6 -11.08 16.88 30.34
C ASP A 6 -9.87 16.75 29.42
N SER A 7 -9.50 15.52 29.10
CA SER A 7 -8.47 15.24 28.09
C SER A 7 -9.17 14.68 26.86
N ARG A 8 -9.92 15.55 26.17
CA ARG A 8 -10.01 15.47 24.70
C ARG A 8 -8.59 15.54 24.15
N ALA A 9 -7.94 14.39 24.06
CA ALA A 9 -6.70 14.23 23.34
C ALA A 9 -6.99 14.66 21.90
N THR A 10 -6.41 15.78 21.49
CA THR A 10 -6.31 16.15 20.08
C THR A 10 -5.81 14.93 19.31
N LEU A 11 -6.66 14.32 18.49
CA LEU A 11 -6.34 13.22 17.58
C LEU A 11 -5.35 13.72 16.54
N ARG A 12 -4.09 13.92 16.93
CA ARG A 12 -3.01 14.02 15.97
C ARG A 12 -2.90 12.63 15.35
N PRO A 13 -2.94 12.49 14.01
CA PRO A 13 -2.69 11.20 13.39
C PRO A 13 -1.34 10.71 13.88
N GLN A 14 -1.35 9.58 14.59
CA GLN A 14 -0.12 9.00 15.10
C GLN A 14 0.75 8.62 13.90
N PRO A 15 2.03 8.98 13.88
CA PRO A 15 2.92 8.56 12.81
C PRO A 15 2.97 7.03 12.78
N TRP A 16 2.99 6.46 11.58
CA TRP A 16 3.08 5.02 11.39
C TRP A 16 4.34 4.47 12.06
N THR A 17 4.17 3.44 12.88
CA THR A 17 5.30 2.75 13.52
C THR A 17 6.15 2.04 12.47
N HIS A 18 7.43 1.84 12.75
CA HIS A 18 8.32 1.14 11.82
C HIS A 18 7.85 -0.29 11.51
N ALA A 19 7.21 -0.96 12.49
CA ALA A 19 6.59 -2.27 12.31
C ALA A 19 5.42 -2.23 11.31
N GLN A 20 4.55 -1.22 11.41
CA GLN A 20 3.47 -1.00 10.44
C GLN A 20 4.02 -0.73 9.04
N ILE A 21 5.02 0.15 8.91
CA ILE A 21 5.65 0.44 7.61
C ILE A 21 6.24 -0.85 7.03
N ARG A 22 6.93 -1.65 7.85
CA ARG A 22 7.47 -2.94 7.41
C ARG A 22 6.36 -3.90 6.96
N ALA A 23 5.25 -3.98 7.70
CA ALA A 23 4.11 -4.81 7.34
C ALA A 23 3.51 -4.35 6.00
N ALA A 24 3.27 -3.06 5.83
CA ALA A 24 2.72 -2.47 4.60
C ALA A 24 3.59 -2.79 3.36
N ARG A 25 4.93 -2.72 3.49
CA ARG A 25 5.86 -3.11 2.41
C ARG A 25 5.75 -4.57 1.98
N MET A 26 5.31 -5.46 2.88
CA MET A 26 5.20 -6.90 2.64
C MET A 26 3.80 -7.32 2.17
N VAL A 27 2.85 -6.40 2.06
CA VAL A 27 1.49 -6.71 1.63
C VAL A 27 1.49 -7.18 0.17
N VAL A 28 0.78 -8.27 -0.08
CA VAL A 28 0.60 -8.81 -1.43
C VAL A 28 -0.29 -7.87 -2.23
N LEU A 29 0.22 -7.32 -3.33
CA LEU A 29 -0.46 -6.30 -4.12
C LEU A 29 -1.67 -6.87 -4.87
N ALA A 30 -1.54 -8.06 -5.45
CA ALA A 30 -2.55 -8.66 -6.33
C ALA A 30 -4.01 -8.56 -5.82
N PRO A 31 -4.36 -9.05 -4.62
CA PRO A 31 -5.74 -9.00 -4.13
C PRO A 31 -6.24 -7.58 -3.88
N LEU A 32 -5.36 -6.63 -3.53
CA LEU A 32 -5.74 -5.24 -3.34
C LEU A 32 -6.04 -4.55 -4.68
N LEU A 33 -5.24 -4.85 -5.70
CA LEU A 33 -5.44 -4.30 -7.04
C LEU A 33 -6.72 -4.86 -7.67
N GLU A 34 -6.99 -6.16 -7.52
CA GLU A 34 -8.24 -6.79 -7.96
C GLU A 34 -9.46 -6.19 -7.24
N LYS A 35 -9.38 -5.97 -5.93
CA LYS A 35 -10.45 -5.32 -5.15
C LYS A 35 -10.73 -3.89 -5.63
N ARG A 36 -9.71 -3.20 -6.14
CA ARG A 36 -9.84 -1.86 -6.74
C ARG A 36 -10.41 -1.89 -8.16
N GLY A 37 -10.65 -3.07 -8.73
CA GLY A 37 -11.15 -3.26 -10.10
C GLY A 37 -10.04 -3.29 -11.15
N LEU A 38 -8.77 -3.33 -10.76
CA LEU A 38 -7.65 -3.43 -11.69
C LEU A 38 -7.52 -4.88 -12.17
N ALA A 39 -7.55 -5.06 -13.49
CA ALA A 39 -7.39 -6.38 -14.07
C ALA A 39 -5.91 -6.78 -14.11
N LEU A 40 -5.62 -7.93 -13.51
CA LEU A 40 -4.31 -8.59 -13.52
C LEU A 40 -4.32 -9.73 -14.52
N ARG A 41 -3.24 -9.86 -15.29
CA ARG A 41 -3.02 -10.98 -16.22
C ARG A 41 -1.84 -11.80 -15.75
N ASP A 42 -2.06 -13.10 -15.53
CA ASP A 42 -0.97 -14.01 -15.22
C ASP A 42 -0.02 -14.17 -16.43
N ARG A 43 1.28 -13.97 -16.17
CA ARG A 43 2.39 -14.14 -17.12
C ARG A 43 3.22 -15.40 -16.82
N GLY A 44 2.85 -16.16 -15.79
CA GLY A 44 3.56 -17.34 -15.31
C GLY A 44 4.63 -17.03 -14.28
N ALA A 45 5.06 -18.08 -13.56
CA ALA A 45 6.06 -18.00 -12.47
C ALA A 45 5.72 -16.97 -11.37
N GLY A 46 4.43 -16.71 -11.14
CA GLY A 46 3.91 -15.76 -10.15
C GLY A 46 4.09 -14.28 -10.55
N ASN A 47 4.34 -14.01 -11.84
CA ASN A 47 4.38 -12.66 -12.39
C ASN A 47 2.99 -12.31 -12.91
N LEU A 48 2.41 -11.23 -12.39
CA LEU A 48 1.11 -10.71 -12.78
C LEU A 48 1.32 -9.37 -13.47
N GLU A 49 0.83 -9.21 -14.69
CA GLU A 49 0.89 -7.95 -15.41
C GLU A 49 -0.39 -7.14 -15.18
N LEU A 50 -0.28 -5.84 -14.91
CA LEU A 50 -1.46 -4.96 -14.89
C LEU A 50 -1.90 -4.63 -16.31
N LEU A 51 -3.17 -4.87 -16.62
CA LEU A 51 -3.70 -4.56 -17.96
C LEU A 51 -3.79 -3.05 -18.22
N GLU A 52 -4.06 -2.25 -17.19
CA GLU A 52 -4.08 -0.79 -17.30
C GLU A 52 -2.68 -0.19 -17.47
N TYR A 53 -1.67 -0.83 -16.89
CA TYR A 53 -0.28 -0.39 -16.91
C TYR A 53 0.57 -1.41 -17.66
N LYS A 54 0.53 -1.34 -18.99
CA LYS A 54 1.29 -2.25 -19.86
C LYS A 54 2.76 -2.32 -19.45
N GLY A 55 3.30 -3.54 -19.40
CA GLY A 55 4.69 -3.79 -19.01
C GLY A 55 4.96 -3.72 -17.50
N LEU A 56 3.99 -3.33 -16.68
CA LEU A 56 4.14 -3.36 -15.23
C LEU A 56 3.82 -4.76 -14.70
N ILE A 57 4.83 -5.35 -14.05
CA ILE A 57 4.81 -6.71 -13.51
C ILE A 57 4.79 -6.63 -11.99
N VAL A 58 3.76 -7.21 -11.37
CA VAL A 58 3.60 -7.44 -9.95
C VAL A 58 3.96 -8.87 -9.61
N LYS A 59 4.74 -9.06 -8.56
CA LYS A 59 5.08 -10.37 -7.99
C LYS A 59 4.97 -10.30 -6.47
N ALA A 60 3.93 -10.91 -5.94
CA ALA A 60 3.59 -10.87 -4.52
C ALA A 60 3.47 -9.42 -4.00
N SER A 61 4.42 -8.97 -3.18
CA SER A 61 4.49 -7.60 -2.61
C SER A 61 5.43 -6.65 -3.36
N TYR A 62 6.12 -7.16 -4.38
CA TYR A 62 7.07 -6.40 -5.18
C TYR A 62 6.51 -6.13 -6.57
N TRP A 63 6.93 -5.05 -7.19
CA TRP A 63 6.58 -4.74 -8.57
C TRP A 63 7.77 -4.18 -9.33
N ARG A 64 7.70 -4.30 -10.65
CA ARG A 64 8.72 -3.89 -11.61
C ARG A 64 8.05 -3.32 -12.83
N TRP A 65 8.59 -2.22 -13.34
CA TRP A 65 8.19 -1.63 -14.60
C TRP A 65 9.44 -1.37 -15.44
N PRO A 66 9.92 -2.38 -16.18
CA PRO A 66 11.17 -2.28 -16.95
C PRO A 66 11.15 -1.13 -17.96
N GLU A 67 10.00 -0.86 -18.59
CA GLU A 67 9.85 0.24 -19.57
C GLU A 67 10.14 1.63 -18.99
N ARG A 68 10.00 1.79 -17.67
CA ARG A 68 10.29 3.05 -16.95
C ARG A 68 11.51 2.94 -16.04
N GLU A 69 12.18 1.80 -16.03
CA GLU A 69 13.27 1.48 -15.11
C GLU A 69 12.88 1.65 -13.63
N LEU A 70 11.60 1.44 -13.31
CA LEU A 70 11.07 1.56 -11.94
C LEU A 70 10.86 0.19 -11.32
N ALA A 71 11.07 0.11 -10.01
CA ALA A 71 10.69 -1.04 -9.21
C ALA A 71 10.54 -0.64 -7.74
N GLY A 72 9.81 -1.43 -6.97
CA GLY A 72 9.61 -1.11 -5.56
C GLY A 72 8.73 -2.10 -4.82
N ASN A 73 8.51 -1.79 -3.54
CA ASN A 73 7.59 -2.53 -2.69
C ASN A 73 6.14 -2.05 -2.86
N ALA A 74 5.23 -2.63 -2.09
CA ALA A 74 3.81 -2.28 -2.14
C ALA A 74 3.54 -0.79 -1.89
N ILE A 75 4.22 -0.13 -0.96
CA ILE A 75 4.05 1.32 -0.73
C ILE A 75 4.49 2.11 -1.96
N ASP A 76 5.67 1.78 -2.50
CA ASP A 76 6.22 2.46 -3.67
C ASP A 76 5.31 2.33 -4.88
N PHE A 77 4.53 1.24 -4.98
CA PHE A 77 3.52 1.09 -6.04
C PHE A 77 2.47 2.20 -5.94
N TYR A 78 1.90 2.37 -4.74
CA TYR A 78 0.85 3.36 -4.51
C TYR A 78 1.39 4.79 -4.71
N THR A 79 2.61 5.07 -4.26
CA THR A 79 3.17 6.43 -4.41
C THR A 79 3.65 6.72 -5.82
N ASN A 80 4.33 5.78 -6.48
CA ASN A 80 4.99 6.04 -7.78
C ASN A 80 4.12 5.67 -8.98
N VAL A 81 3.23 4.68 -8.86
CA VAL A 81 2.35 4.23 -9.96
C VAL A 81 0.98 4.87 -9.85
N LEU A 82 0.36 4.81 -8.66
CA LEU A 82 -0.98 5.37 -8.44
C LEU A 82 -0.97 6.85 -8.06
N GLY A 83 0.20 7.41 -7.73
CA GLY A 83 0.35 8.83 -7.38
C GLY A 83 -0.33 9.25 -6.08
N VAL A 84 -0.66 8.31 -5.19
CA VAL A 84 -1.27 8.64 -3.89
C VAL A 84 -0.20 8.98 -2.85
N SER A 85 -0.59 9.68 -1.78
CA SER A 85 0.36 10.00 -0.72
C SER A 85 0.79 8.75 0.05
N PHE A 86 1.96 8.80 0.70
CA PHE A 86 2.41 7.72 1.58
C PHE A 86 1.37 7.39 2.67
N HIS A 87 0.71 8.41 3.21
CA HIS A 87 -0.30 8.23 4.24
C HIS A 87 -1.52 7.47 3.71
N ASP A 88 -2.01 7.81 2.52
CA ASP A 88 -3.14 7.12 1.89
C ASP A 88 -2.76 5.69 1.48
N ALA A 89 -1.55 5.49 0.95
CA ALA A 89 -1.01 4.16 0.68
C ALA A 89 -1.02 3.27 1.93
N MET A 90 -0.61 3.82 3.08
CA MET A 90 -0.62 3.07 4.34
C MET A 90 -2.04 2.68 4.78
N HIS A 91 -3.04 3.55 4.60
CA HIS A 91 -4.45 3.22 4.90
C HIS A 91 -5.02 2.14 3.99
N GLU A 92 -4.64 2.13 2.71
CA GLU A 92 -5.07 1.09 1.76
C GLU A 92 -4.38 -0.25 2.03
N LEU A 93 -3.09 -0.22 2.40
CA LEU A 93 -2.28 -1.43 2.63
C LEU A 93 -2.54 -2.07 4.00
N LEU A 94 -2.80 -1.26 5.03
CA LEU A 94 -3.08 -1.72 6.38
C LEU A 94 -4.51 -1.33 6.75
N PRO A 95 -5.50 -2.23 6.56
CA PRO A 95 -6.84 -1.96 7.07
C PRO A 95 -6.77 -1.74 8.58
N SER A 96 -7.38 -0.65 9.06
CA SER A 96 -7.32 -0.17 10.44
C SER A 96 -8.04 -1.06 11.48
N ASN A 97 -8.11 -2.37 11.27
CA ASN A 97 -8.93 -3.26 12.09
C ASN A 97 -8.19 -4.56 12.42
N THR A 98 -7.28 -4.47 13.39
CA THR A 98 -6.97 -5.62 14.25
C THR A 98 -7.85 -5.47 15.50
N PRO A 99 -8.92 -6.26 15.67
CA PRO A 99 -9.46 -6.48 17.01
C PRO A 99 -8.46 -7.23 17.89
#